data_AF-A0A970FLA8-F1
#
_entry.id   AF-A0A970FLA8-F1
#
_cell.length_a   1.000
_cell.length_b   1.000
_cell.length_c   1.000
_cell.angle_alpha   90.00
_cell.angle_beta   90.00
_cell.angle_gamma   90.00
#
_symmetry.space_group_name_H-M   'P 1'
#
loop_
_entity.id
_entity.type
_entity.pdbx_description
1 polymer ?
#
loop_
_entity_poly.entity_id
_entity_poly.type
_entity_poly.pdbx_seq_one_letter_code
_entity_poly.pdbx_strand_id
1 'polypeptide(L)'
;MKKFLEEFKSFSMKGNILDLAIGVIIGGAFSKIVSSLVEDIIMPIISLIIGKINIAEAGIKLTEDIKGNPVILKYGTFAKNIIDFLIISMSIFIFVRILNRFKRKDEEKKEELRSTEAKLLEEIRDILKKDIEEKS
;
A
#
# COMPACT_ATOMS: atom_id res chain seq x y z
N MET A 1 39.89 -6.05 -8.91
CA MET A 1 38.57 -5.58 -9.41
C MET A 1 37.69 -6.70 -9.95
N LYS A 2 38.14 -7.58 -10.88
CA LYS A 2 37.30 -8.68 -11.39
C LYS A 2 36.71 -9.59 -10.30
N LYS A 3 37.53 -9.97 -9.31
CA LYS A 3 37.12 -10.82 -8.18
C LYS A 3 36.01 -10.20 -7.31
N PHE A 4 36.12 -8.90 -7.03
CA PHE A 4 35.10 -8.14 -6.29
C PHE A 4 33.78 -8.03 -7.08
N LEU A 5 33.83 -7.85 -8.40
CA LEU A 5 32.63 -7.80 -9.24
C LEU A 5 31.92 -9.16 -9.32
N GLU A 6 32.67 -10.27 -9.33
CA GLU A 6 32.11 -11.62 -9.28
C GLU A 6 31.51 -11.96 -7.92
N GLU A 7 32.17 -11.57 -6.82
CA GLU A 7 31.66 -11.69 -5.46
C GLU A 7 30.41 -10.81 -5.25
N PHE A 8 30.41 -9.59 -5.77
CA PHE A 8 29.27 -8.67 -5.72
C PHE A 8 28.09 -9.18 -6.56
N LYS A 9 28.34 -9.73 -7.76
CA LYS A 9 27.32 -10.38 -8.58
C LYS A 9 26.72 -11.57 -7.83
N SER A 10 27.54 -12.41 -7.21
CA SER A 10 27.08 -13.57 -6.45
C SER A 10 26.31 -13.17 -5.17
N PHE A 11 26.68 -12.05 -4.54
CA PHE A 11 25.98 -11.48 -3.40
C PHE A 11 24.64 -10.85 -3.78
N SER A 12 24.58 -10.07 -4.84
CA SER A 12 23.37 -9.39 -5.33
C SER A 12 22.35 -10.34 -5.95
N MET A 13 22.79 -11.48 -6.50
CA MET A 13 21.91 -12.54 -7.00
C MET A 13 21.28 -13.39 -5.88
N LYS A 14 21.57 -13.13 -4.60
CA LYS A 14 20.80 -13.69 -3.49
C LYS A 14 19.39 -13.09 -3.55
N GLY A 15 18.42 -13.85 -4.08
CA GLY A 15 17.05 -13.38 -4.36
C GLY A 15 16.40 -12.60 -3.21
N ASN A 16 16.61 -13.02 -1.96
CA ASN A 16 16.08 -12.34 -0.78
C ASN A 16 16.55 -10.88 -0.60
N ILE A 17 17.76 -10.52 -1.09
CA ILE A 17 18.28 -9.15 -1.03
C ILE A 17 17.73 -8.31 -2.20
N LEU A 18 17.60 -8.91 -3.38
CA LEU A 18 17.07 -8.22 -4.56
C LEU A 18 15.59 -7.86 -4.35
N ASP A 19 14.78 -8.81 -3.87
CA ASP A 19 13.36 -8.58 -3.57
C ASP A 19 13.17 -7.53 -2.46
N LEU A 20 14.03 -7.56 -1.44
CA LEU A 20 14.05 -6.54 -0.39
C LEU A 20 14.40 -5.15 -0.96
N ALA A 21 15.43 -5.06 -1.80
CA ALA A 21 15.85 -3.80 -2.42
C ALA A 21 14.75 -3.21 -3.30
N ILE A 22 14.09 -4.05 -4.11
CA ILE A 22 12.95 -3.66 -4.94
C ILE A 22 11.80 -3.19 -4.04
N GLY A 23 11.48 -3.94 -2.97
CA GLY A 23 10.43 -3.58 -2.02
C GLY A 23 10.66 -2.22 -1.33
N VAL A 24 11.91 -1.92 -0.94
CA VAL A 24 12.26 -0.63 -0.32
C VAL A 24 12.16 0.52 -1.33
N ILE A 25 12.65 0.35 -2.55
CA ILE A 25 12.59 1.39 -3.60
C ILE A 25 11.13 1.68 -3.97
N ILE A 26 10.34 0.63 -4.23
CA ILE A 26 8.92 0.77 -4.56
C ILE A 26 8.15 1.34 -3.37
N GLY A 27 8.42 0.88 -2.15
CA GLY A 27 7.79 1.39 -0.94
C GLY A 27 8.06 2.89 -0.72
N GLY A 28 9.30 3.35 -0.96
CA GLY A 28 9.66 4.76 -0.89
C GLY A 28 8.98 5.61 -1.97
N ALA A 29 8.94 5.13 -3.21
CA ALA A 29 8.24 5.82 -4.30
C ALA A 29 6.72 5.88 -4.06
N PHE A 30 6.13 4.78 -3.61
CA PHE A 30 4.71 4.68 -3.29
C PHE A 30 4.32 5.62 -2.15
N SER A 31 5.13 5.67 -1.08
CA SER A 31 4.91 6.60 0.03
C SER A 31 4.82 8.05 -0.45
N LYS A 32 5.70 8.46 -1.38
CA LYS A 32 5.63 9.81 -1.98
C LYS A 32 4.35 10.07 -2.76
N ILE A 33 3.84 9.09 -3.51
CA ILE A 33 2.58 9.22 -4.24
C ILE A 33 1.42 9.44 -3.27
N VAL A 34 1.39 8.67 -2.18
CA VAL A 34 0.37 8.81 -1.14
C VAL A 34 0.50 10.16 -0.43
N SER A 35 1.71 10.58 -0.05
CA SER A 35 1.96 11.89 0.55
C SER A 35 1.47 13.02 -0.35
N SER A 36 1.78 12.99 -1.65
CA SER A 36 1.30 13.99 -2.61
C SER A 36 -0.23 13.99 -2.75
N LEU A 37 -0.88 12.82 -2.79
CA LEU A 37 -2.35 12.75 -2.78
C LEU A 37 -2.94 13.42 -1.53
N VAL A 38 -2.32 13.24 -0.37
CA VAL A 38 -2.81 13.86 0.86
C VAL A 38 -2.52 15.35 0.91
N GLU A 39 -1.27 15.74 0.68
CA GLU A 39 -0.80 17.12 0.82
C GLU A 39 -1.32 18.04 -0.29
N ASP A 40 -1.38 17.54 -1.54
CA ASP A 40 -1.69 18.35 -2.71
C ASP A 40 -3.17 18.30 -3.12
N ILE A 41 -3.92 17.27 -2.68
CA ILE A 41 -5.33 17.08 -3.08
C ILE A 41 -6.26 17.09 -1.85
N ILE A 42 -6.05 16.19 -0.89
CA ILE A 42 -6.97 16.04 0.25
C ILE A 42 -6.90 17.26 1.18
N MET A 43 -5.70 17.69 1.56
CA MET A 43 -5.48 18.82 2.46
C MET A 43 -6.09 20.13 1.94
N PRO A 44 -5.91 20.53 0.67
CA PRO A 44 -6.60 21.69 0.12
C PRO A 44 -8.12 21.60 0.23
N ILE A 45 -8.72 20.46 -0.11
CA ILE A 45 -10.17 20.26 -0.03
C ILE A 45 -10.66 20.35 1.42
N ILE A 46 -9.97 19.69 2.35
CA ILE A 46 -10.30 19.75 3.78
C ILE A 46 -10.16 21.18 4.31
N SER A 47 -9.10 21.90 3.91
CA SER A 47 -8.86 23.28 4.32
C SER A 47 -9.92 24.26 3.80
N LEU A 48 -10.51 23.98 2.62
CA LEU A 48 -11.63 24.76 2.09
C LEU A 48 -12.91 24.56 2.92
N ILE A 49 -13.16 23.33 3.40
CA ILE A 49 -14.37 22.99 4.16
C ILE A 49 -14.28 23.47 5.61
N ILE A 50 -13.12 23.26 6.24
CA ILE A 50 -12.88 23.57 7.65
C ILE A 50 -12.54 25.07 7.83
N GLY A 51 -12.19 25.77 6.75
CA GLY A 51 -11.70 27.15 6.77
C GLY A 51 -10.21 27.22 7.11
N LYS A 52 -9.64 28.44 7.16
CA LYS A 52 -8.24 28.71 7.54
C LYS A 52 -7.98 28.43 9.03
N ILE A 53 -8.25 27.23 9.52
CA ILE A 53 -7.86 26.85 10.88
C ILE A 53 -6.36 26.55 10.83
N ASN A 54 -5.53 27.57 11.04
CA ASN A 54 -4.10 27.42 11.24
C ASN A 54 -3.83 26.85 12.63
N ILE A 55 -4.20 25.57 12.83
CA ILE A 55 -3.84 24.80 14.03
C ILE A 55 -2.32 24.84 14.20
N ALA A 56 -1.55 24.89 13.10
CA ALA A 56 -0.10 24.97 13.08
C ALA A 56 0.50 26.22 13.73
N GLU A 57 -0.23 27.34 13.82
CA GLU A 57 0.24 28.59 14.43
C GLU A 57 0.07 28.60 15.96
N ALA A 58 -0.63 27.60 16.51
CA ALA A 58 -0.78 27.45 17.94
C ALA A 58 0.56 27.03 18.58
N GLY A 59 1.24 27.98 19.21
CA GLY A 59 2.49 27.75 19.91
C GLY A 59 2.62 28.65 21.13
N ILE A 60 3.12 28.10 22.24
CA ILE A 60 3.40 28.87 23.46
C ILE A 60 4.90 29.18 23.49
N LYS A 61 5.27 30.45 23.66
CA LYS A 61 6.65 30.85 23.95
C LYS A 61 6.95 30.43 25.39
N LEU A 62 7.84 29.46 25.56
CA LEU A 62 8.19 28.89 26.87
C LEU A 62 9.28 29.70 27.57
N THR A 63 10.36 30.02 26.86
CA THR A 63 11.52 30.73 27.41
C THR A 63 12.40 31.28 26.28
N GLU A 64 13.52 31.91 26.60
CA GLU A 64 14.58 32.28 25.67
C GLU A 64 15.79 31.36 25.89
N ASP A 65 16.42 30.91 24.81
CA ASP A 65 17.64 30.10 24.83
C ASP A 65 18.82 30.94 25.36
N ILE A 66 19.95 30.31 25.68
CA ILE A 66 21.18 30.93 26.19
C ILE A 66 21.71 32.02 25.23
N LYS A 67 21.29 31.99 23.96
CA LYS A 67 21.60 32.97 22.91
C LYS A 67 20.51 34.02 22.66
N GLY A 68 19.48 34.11 23.51
CA GLY A 68 18.37 35.07 23.38
C GLY A 68 17.32 34.70 22.32
N ASN A 69 17.35 33.48 21.78
CA ASN A 69 16.37 33.04 20.78
C ASN A 69 15.08 32.55 21.48
N PRO A 70 13.88 32.95 21.01
CA PRO A 70 12.63 32.48 21.60
C PRO A 70 12.45 30.97 21.40
N VAL A 71 12.35 30.22 22.49
CA VAL A 71 12.00 28.80 22.50
C VAL A 71 10.47 28.69 22.50
N ILE A 72 9.92 28.32 21.35
CA ILE A 72 8.47 28.21 21.13
C ILE A 72 8.08 26.73 21.07
N LEU A 73 7.17 26.30 21.94
CA LEU A 73 6.55 24.98 21.87
C LEU A 73 5.43 24.99 20.85
N LYS A 74 5.71 24.46 19.65
CA LYS A 74 4.76 24.39 18.54
C LYS A 74 3.84 23.16 18.64
N TYR A 75 3.00 23.11 19.68
CA TYR A 75 2.04 22.01 19.85
C TYR A 75 1.02 21.94 18.70
N GLY A 76 0.74 23.07 18.07
CA GLY A 76 -0.07 23.16 16.86
C GLY A 76 0.48 22.37 15.67
N THR A 77 1.80 22.44 15.44
CA THR A 77 2.46 21.65 14.40
C THR A 77 2.41 20.16 14.72
N PHE A 78 2.55 19.79 16.00
CA PHE A 78 2.43 18.39 16.42
C PHE A 78 1.02 17.84 16.19
N ALA A 79 -0.01 18.58 16.57
CA ALA A 79 -1.40 18.21 16.31
C ALA A 79 -1.70 18.09 14.80
N LYS A 80 -1.19 19.01 13.98
CA LYS A 80 -1.27 18.91 12.52
C LYS A 80 -0.65 17.61 12.00
N ASN A 81 0.56 17.27 12.44
CA ASN A 81 1.24 16.05 11.98
C ASN A 81 0.47 14.77 12.36
N ILE A 82 -0.22 14.76 13.51
CA ILE A 82 -1.10 13.63 13.88
C ILE A 82 -2.28 13.53 12.92
N ILE A 83 -2.91 14.65 12.58
CA ILE A 83 -4.03 14.69 11.63
C ILE A 83 -3.56 14.23 10.25
N ASP A 84 -2.43 14.74 9.76
CA ASP A 84 -1.85 14.34 8.48
C ASP A 84 -1.55 12.83 8.45
N PHE A 85 -0.99 12.29 9.53
CA PHE A 85 -0.75 10.84 9.66
C PHE A 85 -2.05 10.02 9.62
N LEU A 86 -3.11 10.48 10.28
CA LEU A 86 -4.43 9.82 10.23
C LEU A 86 -5.01 9.83 8.81
N ILE A 87 -4.88 10.94 8.09
CA ILE A 87 -5.35 11.05 6.71
C ILE A 87 -4.53 10.15 5.77
N ILE A 88 -3.19 10.14 5.89
CA ILE A 88 -2.30 9.28 5.10
C ILE A 88 -2.61 7.81 5.36
N SER A 89 -2.68 7.40 6.62
CA SER A 89 -2.98 6.00 6.97
C SER A 89 -4.38 5.56 6.49
N MET A 90 -5.39 6.43 6.60
CA MET A 90 -6.71 6.19 6.02
C MET A 90 -6.66 6.06 4.49
N SER A 91 -5.88 6.91 3.82
CA SER A 91 -5.72 6.87 2.35
C SER A 91 -5.05 5.57 1.89
N ILE A 92 -3.99 5.14 2.56
CA ILE A 92 -3.33 3.84 2.32
C ILE A 92 -4.32 2.71 2.55
N PHE A 93 -5.08 2.76 3.64
CA PHE A 93 -6.07 1.73 3.97
C PHE A 93 -7.13 1.59 2.86
N ILE A 94 -7.68 2.71 2.37
CA ILE A 94 -8.65 2.69 1.27
C ILE A 94 -8.00 2.10 0.01
N PHE A 95 -6.78 2.51 -0.33
CA PHE A 95 -6.07 2.01 -1.51
C PHE A 95 -5.82 0.50 -1.44
N VAL A 96 -5.29 0.01 -0.31
CA VAL A 96 -5.07 -1.43 -0.08
C VAL A 96 -6.39 -2.20 -0.11
N ARG A 97 -7.46 -1.64 0.47
CA ARG A 97 -8.79 -2.23 0.44
C ARG A 97 -9.33 -2.36 -0.98
N ILE A 98 -9.11 -1.35 -1.82
CA ILE A 98 -9.49 -1.37 -3.25
C ILE A 98 -8.70 -2.46 -3.98
N LEU A 99 -7.38 -2.53 -3.81
CA LEU A 99 -6.55 -3.57 -4.42
C LEU A 99 -6.95 -4.98 -3.97
N ASN A 100 -7.23 -5.18 -2.69
CA ASN A 100 -7.69 -6.47 -2.16
C ASN A 100 -9.06 -6.85 -2.70
N ARG A 101 -9.95 -5.88 -2.96
CA ARG A 101 -11.25 -6.13 -3.59
C ARG A 101 -11.10 -6.59 -5.04
N PHE A 102 -10.14 -6.03 -5.79
CA PHE A 102 -9.86 -6.49 -7.15
C PHE A 102 -9.24 -7.89 -7.17
N LYS A 103 -8.25 -8.15 -6.31
CA LYS A 103 -7.65 -9.50 -6.20
C LYS A 103 -8.65 -10.58 -5.82
N ARG A 104 -9.53 -10.31 -4.85
CA ARG A 104 -10.60 -11.25 -4.48
C ARG A 104 -11.54 -11.56 -5.63
N LYS A 105 -11.84 -10.57 -6.48
CA LYS A 105 -12.71 -10.77 -7.64
C LYS A 105 -12.06 -11.67 -8.71
N ASP A 106 -10.74 -11.60 -8.84
CA ASP A 106 -9.97 -12.49 -9.73
C ASP A 106 -9.87 -13.91 -9.15
N GLU A 107 -9.74 -14.06 -7.83
CA GLU A 107 -9.75 -15.36 -7.15
C GLU A 107 -11.12 -16.03 -7.18
N GLU A 108 -12.20 -15.30 -6.86
CA GLU A 108 -13.59 -15.77 -6.92
C GLU A 108 -13.95 -16.23 -8.36
N LYS A 109 -13.54 -15.47 -9.38
CA LYS A 109 -13.72 -15.87 -10.80
C LYS A 109 -12.95 -17.14 -11.17
N LYS A 110 -11.78 -17.35 -10.57
CA LYS A 110 -10.96 -18.55 -10.82
C LYS A 110 -11.53 -19.78 -10.13
N GLU A 111 -12.15 -19.62 -8.96
CA GLU A 111 -12.88 -20.69 -8.27
C GLU A 111 -14.18 -21.09 -9.01
N GLU A 112 -14.93 -20.12 -9.53
CA GLU A 112 -16.12 -20.41 -10.36
C GLU A 112 -15.79 -21.20 -11.64
N LEU A 113 -14.68 -20.83 -12.31
CA LEU A 113 -14.20 -21.55 -13.51
C LEU A 113 -13.81 -23.00 -13.18
N ARG A 114 -13.07 -23.23 -12.09
CA ARG A 114 -12.70 -24.59 -11.64
C ARG A 114 -13.93 -25.43 -11.26
N SER A 115 -14.93 -24.83 -10.62
CA SER A 115 -16.20 -25.51 -10.30
C SER A 115 -16.96 -25.91 -11.55
N THR A 116 -16.98 -25.05 -12.58
CA THR A 116 -17.64 -25.32 -13.86
C THR A 116 -16.92 -26.43 -14.64
N GLU A 117 -15.59 -26.39 -14.70
CA GLU A 117 -14.77 -27.46 -15.30
C GLU A 117 -14.97 -28.79 -14.58
N ALA A 118 -15.03 -28.79 -13.24
CA ALA A 118 -15.28 -30.00 -12.47
C ALA A 118 -16.64 -30.63 -12.78
N LYS A 119 -17.70 -29.83 -12.94
CA LYS A 119 -19.03 -30.32 -13.35
C LYS A 119 -19.05 -30.87 -14.77
N LEU A 120 -18.40 -30.19 -15.72
CA LEU A 120 -18.27 -30.67 -17.10
C LEU A 120 -17.53 -32.01 -17.18
N LEU A 121 -16.46 -32.18 -16.40
CA LEU A 121 -15.72 -33.44 -16.32
C LEU A 121 -16.55 -34.57 -15.69
N GLU A 122 -17.41 -34.24 -14.72
CA GLU A 122 -18.34 -35.19 -14.14
C GLU A 122 -19.41 -35.64 -15.14
N GLU A 123 -20.01 -34.70 -15.89
CA GLU A 123 -20.95 -35.01 -16.97
C GLU A 123 -20.31 -35.85 -18.07
N ILE A 124 -19.08 -35.52 -18.50
CA ILE A 124 -18.33 -36.31 -19.49
C ILE A 124 -18.06 -37.73 -18.98
N ARG A 125 -17.67 -37.89 -17.70
CA ARG A 125 -17.45 -39.21 -17.09
C ARG A 125 -18.72 -40.04 -17.10
N ASP A 126 -19.85 -39.44 -16.74
CA ASP A 126 -21.13 -40.15 -16.65
C ASP A 126 -21.66 -40.54 -18.04
N ILE A 127 -21.48 -39.69 -19.05
CA ILE A 127 -21.78 -40.02 -20.46
C ILE A 127 -20.88 -41.16 -20.94
N LEU A 128 -19.57 -41.09 -20.70
CA LEU A 128 -18.64 -42.16 -21.07
C LEU A 128 -18.99 -43.50 -20.41
N LYS A 129 -19.39 -43.47 -19.14
CA LYS A 129 -19.79 -44.68 -18.42
C LYS A 129 -21.06 -45.27 -19.02
N LYS A 130 -22.05 -44.44 -19.35
CA LYS A 130 -23.28 -44.86 -20.02
C LYS A 130 -23.01 -45.46 -21.40
N ASP A 131 -22.15 -44.83 -22.21
CA ASP A 131 -21.76 -45.33 -23.54
C ASP A 131 -21.04 -46.70 -23.46
N ILE A 132 -20.26 -46.93 -22.40
CA ILE A 132 -19.57 -48.21 -22.15
C ILE A 132 -20.59 -49.28 -21.72
N GLU A 133 -21.56 -48.92 -20.87
CA GLU A 133 -22.64 -49.82 -20.43
C GLU A 133 -23.60 -50.18 -21.59
N GLU A 134 -23.87 -49.27 -22.53
CA GLU A 134 -24.71 -49.54 -23.71
C GLU A 134 -24.01 -50.40 -24.79
N LYS A 135 -22.67 -50.44 -24.80
CA LYS A 135 -21.89 -51.24 -25.76
C LYS A 135 -21.48 -52.63 -25.27
N SER A 136 -21.75 -52.94 -23.99
CA SER A 136 -21.40 -54.23 -23.36
C SER A 136 -22.59 -55.16 -23.24
#